data_AF-A0A7W0MEP7-F1
#
_entry.id   AF-A0A7W0MEP7-F1
#
_cell.length_a   1.000
_cell.length_b   1.000
_cell.length_c   1.000
_cell.angle_alpha   90.00
_cell.angle_beta   90.00
_cell.angle_gamma   90.00
#
_symmetry.space_group_name_H-M   'P 1'
#
loop_
_entity.id
_entity.type
_entity.pdbx_description
1 polymer ?
#
loop_
_entity_poly.entity_id
_entity_poly.type
_entity_poly.pdbx_seq_one_letter_code
_entity_poly.pdbx_strand_id
1 'polypeptide(L)'
;MPSLIDFNPLKSIAIPNIGRVVPNGLVLVIGPNSAGKTQLLRDVQGRVLGKPRELVVCDEIEISRPPSLSPLLDVLLAENHISRRVDNNNNLFIDTQVPEFGGDSSNWSLLEGQVQSYFAHPVSIGKTRREGISDKFLG
;
A
#
# COMPACT_ATOMS: atom_id res chain seq x y z
N MET A 1 -0.46 -18.40 -14.36
CA MET A 1 0.37 -17.22 -14.04
C MET A 1 -0.20 -16.57 -12.80
N PRO A 2 0.63 -16.07 -11.87
CA PRO A 2 0.14 -15.22 -10.79
C PRO A 2 -0.52 -13.97 -11.37
N SER A 3 -1.51 -13.45 -10.67
CA SER A 3 -2.27 -12.24 -11.00
C SER A 3 -2.11 -11.20 -9.90
N LEU A 4 -2.47 -9.94 -10.16
CA LEU A 4 -2.28 -8.87 -9.16
C LEU A 4 -2.99 -9.16 -7.82
N ILE A 5 -4.12 -9.89 -7.86
CA ILE A 5 -4.87 -10.23 -6.64
C ILE A 5 -4.10 -11.17 -5.71
N ASP A 6 -3.18 -11.97 -6.24
CA ASP A 6 -2.32 -12.87 -5.46
C ASP A 6 -1.29 -12.10 -4.62
N PHE A 7 -1.10 -10.81 -4.94
CA PHE A 7 -0.22 -9.89 -4.23
C PHE A 7 -0.97 -8.84 -3.41
N ASN A 8 -2.26 -9.07 -3.09
CA ASN A 8 -3.04 -8.17 -2.24
C ASN A 8 -2.29 -7.89 -0.92
N PRO A 9 -1.91 -6.63 -0.64
CA PRO A 9 -1.18 -6.30 0.57
C PRO A 9 -2.09 -6.30 1.80
N LEU A 10 -3.42 -6.24 1.67
CA LEU A 10 -4.34 -6.16 2.80
C LEU A 10 -4.71 -7.56 3.30
N LYS A 11 -4.11 -7.97 4.42
CA LYS A 11 -4.36 -9.28 5.04
C LYS A 11 -5.63 -9.27 5.88
N SER A 12 -5.83 -8.24 6.71
CA SER A 12 -7.09 -8.08 7.46
C SER A 12 -7.29 -6.66 7.96
N ILE A 13 -8.56 -6.30 8.19
CA ILE A 13 -9.01 -5.02 8.72
C ILE A 13 -9.91 -5.32 9.92
N ALA A 14 -9.59 -4.80 11.10
CA ALA A 14 -10.45 -4.87 12.28
C ALA A 14 -11.20 -3.55 12.44
N ILE A 15 -12.53 -3.63 12.53
CA ILE A 15 -13.42 -2.47 12.65
C ILE A 15 -14.22 -2.60 13.96
N PRO A 16 -14.32 -1.54 14.78
CA PRO A 16 -15.09 -1.54 16.02
C PRO A 16 -16.51 -2.03 15.81
N ASN A 17 -16.99 -2.91 16.68
CA ASN A 17 -18.35 -3.46 16.67
C ASN A 17 -18.75 -4.28 15.42
N ILE A 18 -17.86 -4.43 14.43
CA ILE A 18 -18.05 -5.28 13.25
C ILE A 18 -17.16 -6.52 13.34
N GLY A 19 -15.94 -6.35 13.84
CA GLY A 19 -14.95 -7.42 13.95
C GLY A 19 -13.92 -7.38 12.83
N ARG A 20 -13.31 -8.53 12.55
CA ARG A 20 -12.20 -8.67 11.59
C ARG A 20 -12.71 -9.12 10.23
N VAL A 21 -12.29 -8.40 9.18
CA VAL A 21 -12.61 -8.67 7.79
C VAL A 21 -11.33 -9.00 7.03
N VAL A 22 -11.39 -10.00 6.14
CA VAL A 22 -10.33 -10.31 5.18
C VAL A 22 -10.76 -9.75 3.82
N PRO A 23 -10.19 -8.62 3.37
CA PRO A 23 -10.66 -7.95 2.16
C PRO A 23 -10.15 -8.67 0.91
N ASN A 24 -10.96 -9.59 0.39
CA ASN A 24 -10.71 -10.28 -0.87
C ASN A 24 -11.79 -9.92 -1.90
N GLY A 25 -11.38 -9.61 -3.13
CA GLY A 25 -12.29 -9.20 -4.20
C GLY A 25 -12.89 -7.80 -3.96
N LEU A 26 -14.14 -7.60 -4.40
CA LEU A 26 -14.83 -6.31 -4.24
C LEU A 26 -15.44 -6.20 -2.84
N VAL A 27 -14.93 -5.26 -2.04
CA VAL A 27 -15.48 -4.92 -0.72
C VAL A 27 -16.33 -3.65 -0.83
N LEU A 28 -17.62 -3.77 -0.49
CA LEU A 28 -18.56 -2.65 -0.51
C LEU A 28 -18.77 -2.08 0.90
N VAL A 29 -18.55 -0.77 1.05
CA VAL A 29 -18.76 -0.04 2.31
C VAL A 29 -20.05 0.77 2.22
N ILE A 30 -21.08 0.36 2.96
CA ILE A 30 -22.40 1.01 2.98
C ILE A 30 -22.66 1.60 4.36
N GLY A 31 -23.23 2.81 4.40
CA GLY A 31 -23.66 3.45 5.63
C GLY A 31 -24.14 4.88 5.38
N PRO A 32 -24.82 5.50 6.36
CA PRO A 32 -25.33 6.86 6.23
C PRO A 32 -24.20 7.88 5.99
N ASN A 33 -24.57 9.08 5.54
CA ASN A 33 -23.60 10.17 5.42
C ASN A 33 -22.94 10.45 6.76
N SER A 34 -21.66 10.83 6.73
CA SER A 34 -20.86 11.10 7.92
C SER A 34 -20.59 9.90 8.85
N ALA A 35 -20.91 8.66 8.44
CA ALA A 35 -20.59 7.44 9.21
C ALA A 35 -19.11 6.99 9.15
N GLY A 36 -18.18 7.87 8.73
CA GLY A 36 -16.75 7.56 8.68
C GLY A 36 -16.27 6.74 7.46
N LYS A 37 -17.11 6.49 6.44
CA LYS A 37 -16.72 5.72 5.23
C LYS A 37 -15.44 6.24 4.55
N THR A 38 -15.35 7.54 4.29
CA THR A 38 -14.16 8.16 3.70
C THR A 38 -12.94 8.04 4.62
N GLN A 39 -13.16 8.10 5.94
CA GLN A 39 -12.09 7.98 6.91
C GLN A 39 -11.58 6.54 7.01
N LEU A 40 -12.46 5.53 6.91
CA LEU A 40 -12.09 4.13 6.77
C LEU A 40 -11.16 3.91 5.57
N LEU A 41 -11.53 4.46 4.40
CA LEU A 41 -10.69 4.36 3.20
C LEU A 41 -9.34 5.08 3.36
N ARG A 42 -9.30 6.21 4.09
CA ARG A 42 -8.06 6.92 4.40
C ARG A 42 -7.15 6.14 5.35
N ASP A 43 -7.71 5.44 6.33
CA ASP A 43 -6.96 4.58 7.25
C ASP A 43 -6.30 3.42 6.46
N VAL A 44 -7.08 2.77 5.58
CA VAL A 44 -6.58 1.71 4.69
C VAL A 44 -5.49 2.24 3.76
N GLN A 45 -5.73 3.35 3.05
CA GLN A 45 -4.76 3.96 2.15
C GLN A 45 -3.46 4.33 2.87
N GLY A 46 -3.57 5.00 4.03
CA GLY A 46 -2.41 5.40 4.82
C GLY A 46 -1.56 4.20 5.22
N ARG A 47 -2.21 3.10 5.66
CA ARG A 47 -1.51 1.89 6.07
C ARG A 47 -0.80 1.17 4.91
N VAL A 48 -1.45 1.08 3.74
CA VAL A 48 -0.89 0.44 2.54
C VAL A 48 0.32 1.22 2.02
N LEU A 49 0.26 2.55 2.08
CA LEU A 49 1.38 3.42 1.68
C LEU A 49 2.48 3.53 2.75
N GLY A 50 2.34 2.87 3.89
CA GLY A 50 3.28 2.96 5.00
C GLY A 50 3.38 4.36 5.62
N LYS A 51 2.35 5.20 5.48
CA LYS A 51 2.30 6.52 6.11
C LYS A 51 2.09 6.34 7.62
N PRO A 52 2.89 7.01 8.47
CA PRO A 52 2.63 7.04 9.91
C PRO A 52 1.33 7.81 10.13
N ARG A 53 0.26 7.11 10.47
CA ARG A 53 -1.05 7.71 10.73
C ARG A 53 -1.77 6.92 11.81
N GLU A 54 -2.35 7.63 12.77
CA GLU A 54 -3.28 7.04 13.72
C GLU A 54 -4.53 6.54 13.00
N LEU A 55 -4.95 5.32 13.30
CA LEU A 55 -6.20 4.75 12.78
C LEU A 55 -7.37 5.44 13.48
N VAL A 56 -8.24 6.08 12.69
CA VAL A 56 -9.37 6.84 13.21
C VAL A 56 -10.61 5.96 13.34
N VAL A 57 -10.87 5.14 12.33
CA VAL A 57 -12.02 4.23 12.26
C VAL A 57 -11.62 2.80 12.58
N CYS A 58 -10.51 2.31 12.03
CA CYS A 58 -10.07 0.93 12.24
C CYS A 58 -9.41 0.76 13.62
N ASP A 59 -9.57 -0.43 14.22
CA ASP A 59 -8.80 -0.82 15.42
C ASP A 59 -7.42 -1.35 15.04
N GLU A 60 -7.33 -2.07 13.93
CA GLU A 60 -6.11 -2.69 13.42
C GLU A 60 -6.21 -2.90 11.90
N ILE A 61 -5.10 -2.73 11.19
CA ILE A 61 -4.97 -3.11 9.79
C ILE A 61 -3.67 -3.90 9.63
N GLU A 62 -3.80 -5.18 9.28
CA GLU A 62 -2.67 -6.05 8.98
C GLU A 62 -2.38 -6.05 7.49
N ILE A 63 -1.10 -5.85 7.15
CA ILE A 63 -0.61 -5.96 5.78
C ILE A 63 0.33 -7.16 5.64
N SER A 64 0.32 -7.79 4.47
CA SER A 64 1.27 -8.81 4.07
C SER A 64 2.19 -8.28 2.98
N ARG A 65 3.49 -8.56 3.11
CA ARG A 65 4.44 -8.38 2.02
C ARG A 65 4.42 -9.61 1.11
N PRO A 66 4.62 -9.44 -0.19
CA PRO A 66 4.79 -10.58 -1.06
C PRO A 66 6.11 -11.30 -0.71
N PRO A 67 6.20 -12.61 -0.93
CA PRO A 67 7.36 -13.42 -0.52
C PRO A 67 8.62 -13.10 -1.32
N SER A 68 8.48 -12.56 -2.52
CA SER A 68 9.58 -12.16 -3.39
C SER A 68 9.19 -10.99 -4.28
N LEU A 69 10.18 -10.19 -4.66
CA LEU A 69 9.98 -9.00 -5.48
C LEU A 69 9.74 -9.34 -6.96
N SER A 70 10.50 -10.29 -7.51
CA SER A 70 10.45 -10.56 -8.96
C SER A 70 9.06 -10.94 -9.47
N PRO A 71 8.31 -11.87 -8.83
CA PRO A 71 6.97 -12.22 -9.31
C PRO A 71 5.99 -11.05 -9.24
N LEU A 72 6.13 -10.16 -8.25
CA LEU A 72 5.32 -8.94 -8.17
C LEU A 72 5.65 -8.00 -9.34
N LEU A 73 6.93 -7.75 -9.61
CA LEU A 73 7.34 -6.89 -10.72
C LEU A 73 6.90 -7.45 -12.07
N ASP A 74 7.03 -8.76 -12.28
CA ASP A 74 6.63 -9.41 -13.53
C ASP A 74 5.13 -9.24 -13.80
N VAL A 75 4.29 -9.36 -12.76
CA VAL A 75 2.83 -9.13 -12.89
C VAL A 75 2.52 -7.66 -13.11
N LEU A 76 3.14 -6.74 -12.38
CA LEU A 76 2.94 -5.30 -12.57
C LEU A 76 3.36 -4.84 -13.99
N LEU A 77 4.41 -5.45 -14.56
CA LEU A 77 4.84 -5.22 -15.94
C LEU A 77 3.83 -5.79 -16.94
N ALA A 78 3.40 -7.03 -16.74
CA ALA A 78 2.45 -7.71 -17.63
C ALA A 78 1.09 -7.00 -17.69
N GLU A 79 0.65 -6.42 -16.58
CA GLU A 79 -0.62 -5.68 -16.47
C GLU A 79 -0.47 -4.17 -16.78
N ASN A 80 0.69 -3.71 -17.25
CA ASN A 80 0.98 -2.30 -17.60
C ASN A 80 0.80 -1.30 -16.43
N HIS A 81 1.02 -1.73 -15.18
CA HIS A 81 1.08 -0.81 -14.04
C HIS A 81 2.42 -0.07 -13.96
N ILE A 82 3.49 -0.73 -14.42
CA ILE A 82 4.84 -0.18 -14.48
C ILE A 82 5.50 -0.52 -15.83
N SER A 83 6.58 0.19 -16.16
CA SER A 83 7.47 -0.15 -17.29
C SER A 83 8.93 -0.08 -16.87
N ARG A 84 9.80 -0.76 -17.61
CA ARG A 84 11.26 -0.66 -17.46
C ARG A 84 11.85 0.22 -18.54
N ARG A 85 12.77 1.10 -18.18
CA ARG A 85 13.51 1.98 -19.09
C ARG A 85 14.99 1.95 -18.77
N VAL A 86 15.84 1.90 -19.79
CA VAL A 86 17.29 1.98 -19.64
C VAL A 86 17.75 3.37 -20.07
N ASP A 87 18.59 4.02 -19.28
CA ASP A 87 19.20 5.30 -19.65
C ASP A 87 20.50 5.13 -20.47
N ASN A 88 21.10 6.24 -20.89
CA ASN A 88 22.36 6.23 -21.65
C ASN A 88 23.57 5.69 -20.86
N ASN A 89 23.45 5.58 -19.53
CA ASN A 89 24.47 5.08 -18.62
C ASN A 89 24.23 3.60 -18.24
N ASN A 90 23.30 2.92 -18.94
CA ASN A 90 22.92 1.53 -18.68
C ASN A 90 22.28 1.31 -17.29
N ASN A 91 21.70 2.35 -16.69
CA ASN A 91 20.92 2.24 -15.46
C ASN A 91 19.48 1.82 -15.79
N LEU A 92 18.96 0.84 -15.05
CA LEU A 92 17.59 0.38 -15.19
C LEU A 92 16.65 1.16 -14.25
N PHE A 93 15.64 1.79 -14.85
CA PHE A 93 14.57 2.50 -14.18
C PHE A 93 13.27 1.71 -14.25
N ILE A 94 12.47 1.84 -13.19
CA ILE A 94 11.08 1.44 -13.12
C ILE A 94 10.25 2.72 -13.13
N ASP A 95 9.43 2.87 -14.16
CA ASP A 95 8.51 4.00 -14.35
C ASP A 95 7.08 3.55 -14.05
N THR A 96 6.30 4.38 -13.36
CA THR A 96 4.86 4.14 -13.20
C THR A 96 4.06 4.55 -14.42
N GLN A 97 3.06 3.75 -14.75
CA GLN A 97 2.13 4.01 -15.85
C GLN A 97 0.73 4.40 -15.36
N VAL A 98 0.45 4.15 -14.08
CA VAL A 98 -0.82 4.50 -13.44
C VAL A 98 -0.68 5.77 -12.60
N PRO A 99 -1.67 6.69 -12.66
CA PRO A 99 -1.65 7.89 -11.85
C PRO A 99 -1.81 7.55 -10.36
N GLU A 100 -1.31 8.43 -9.49
CA GLU A 100 -1.54 8.31 -8.06
C GLU A 100 -3.04 8.41 -7.74
N PHE A 101 -3.53 7.55 -6.86
CA PHE A 101 -4.92 7.60 -6.43
C PHE A 101 -5.21 8.87 -5.63
N GLY A 102 -5.96 9.80 -6.22
CA GLY A 102 -6.40 11.04 -5.57
C GLY A 102 -5.33 12.14 -5.47
N GLY A 103 -4.27 12.06 -6.28
CA GLY A 103 -3.23 13.08 -6.37
C GLY A 103 -3.05 13.61 -7.81
N ASP A 104 -2.47 14.80 -7.92
CA ASP A 104 -2.06 15.44 -9.19
C ASP A 104 -0.58 15.18 -9.53
N SER A 105 0.04 14.19 -8.88
CA SER A 105 1.47 13.92 -9.05
C SER A 105 1.77 13.27 -10.41
N SER A 106 2.89 13.68 -11.00
CA SER A 106 3.45 13.05 -12.20
C SER A 106 3.88 11.61 -11.90
N ASN A 107 3.76 10.73 -12.89
CA ASN A 107 4.34 9.38 -12.86
C ASN A 107 5.78 9.43 -12.32
N TRP A 108 6.04 8.67 -11.26
CA TRP A 108 7.38 8.58 -10.67
C TRP A 108 8.25 7.56 -11.41
N SER A 109 9.55 7.79 -11.35
CA SER A 109 10.61 6.94 -11.89
C SER A 109 11.63 6.65 -10.80
N LEU A 110 12.00 5.39 -10.60
CA LEU A 110 12.98 4.96 -9.60
C LEU A 110 13.99 3.99 -10.22
N LEU A 111 15.21 3.97 -9.70
CA LEU A 111 16.19 2.95 -10.08
C LEU A 111 15.76 1.59 -9.54
N GLU A 112 15.93 0.53 -10.32
CA GLU A 112 15.56 -0.83 -9.88
C GLU A 112 16.31 -1.23 -8.60
N GLY A 113 17.56 -0.79 -8.45
CA GLY A 113 18.33 -1.00 -7.21
C GLY A 113 17.70 -0.35 -5.97
N GLN A 114 17.02 0.79 -6.12
CA GLN A 114 16.28 1.43 -5.01
C GLN A 114 15.05 0.61 -4.64
N VAL A 115 14.34 0.06 -5.62
CA VAL A 115 13.19 -0.82 -5.41
C VAL A 115 13.62 -2.11 -4.69
N GLN A 116 14.72 -2.72 -5.12
CA GLN A 116 15.31 -3.89 -4.47
C GLN A 116 15.72 -3.58 -3.02
N SER A 117 16.39 -2.45 -2.80
CA SER A 117 16.80 -2.02 -1.46
C SER A 117 15.62 -1.81 -0.52
N TYR A 118 14.55 -1.15 -0.98
CA TYR A 118 13.32 -0.95 -0.21
C TYR A 118 12.61 -2.28 0.13
N PHE A 119 12.59 -3.22 -0.82
CA PHE A 119 12.01 -4.53 -0.58
C PHE A 119 12.80 -5.32 0.46
N ALA A 120 14.13 -5.29 0.38
CA ALA A 120 15.05 -6.00 1.28
C ALA A 120 15.12 -5.42 2.69
N HIS A 121 14.86 -4.11 2.86
CA HIS A 121 14.91 -3.42 4.16
C HIS A 121 13.52 -2.89 4.52
N PRO A 122 12.67 -3.72 5.16
CA PRO A 122 11.37 -3.26 5.59
C PRO A 122 11.47 -2.11 6.57
N VAL A 123 10.80 -1.01 6.28
CA VAL A 123 10.45 -0.03 7.31
C VAL A 123 9.54 -0.75 8.31
N SER A 124 9.93 -0.76 9.58
CA SER A 124 9.11 -1.30 10.66
C SER A 124 7.87 -0.43 10.84
N ILE A 125 6.81 -0.73 10.10
CA ILE A 125 5.51 -0.11 10.36
C ILE A 125 4.96 -0.85 11.58
N GLY A 126 4.96 -0.16 12.72
CA GLY A 126 4.47 -0.71 13.99
C GLY A 126 3.09 -1.35 13.82
N LYS A 127 2.77 -2.28 14.72
CA LYS A 127 1.37 -2.68 14.94
C LYS A 127 0.69 -1.48 15.58
N THR A 128 0.28 -0.48 14.79
CA THR A 128 -0.44 0.67 15.31
C THR A 128 -1.84 0.18 15.70
N ARG A 129 -1.95 -0.32 16.94
CA ARG A 129 -3.21 -0.32 17.68
C ARG A 129 -3.56 1.14 17.94
N ARG A 130 -4.85 1.43 18.14
CA ARG A 130 -5.27 2.66 18.81
C ARG A 130 -4.58 2.77 20.18
N GLU A 131 -3.39 3.36 20.20
CA GLU A 131 -2.83 4.02 21.36
C GLU A 131 -2.73 5.48 20.98
N GLY A 132 -3.65 6.29 21.52
CA GLY A 132 -3.47 7.73 21.47
C GLY A 132 -2.23 8.04 22.29
N ILE A 133 -1.17 8.48 21.62
CA ILE A 133 -0.10 9.38 22.06
C ILE A 133 0.85 9.50 20.87
N SER A 134 1.16 10.74 20.54
CA SER A 134 1.91 11.15 19.36
C SER A 134 3.19 10.34 19.12
N ASP A 135 3.27 9.73 17.95
CA ASP A 135 4.54 9.24 17.39
C ASP A 135 5.41 10.46 17.04
N LYS A 136 6.29 10.83 17.97
CA LYS A 136 7.38 11.78 17.73
C LYS A 136 8.38 11.16 16.75
N PHE A 137 8.19 11.42 15.46
CA PHE A 137 9.17 11.11 14.43
C PHE A 137 9.39 12.29 13.49
N LEU A 138 9.86 13.42 14.05
CA LEU A 138 10.77 14.35 13.39
C LEU A 138 11.61 15.03 14.49
N GLY A 139 12.87 14.60 14.60
CA GLY A 139 13.96 15.38 15.17
C GLY A 139 14.98 15.61 14.06
#